data_AF-A0A4Y7ZR59-F1
#
_entry.id   AF-A0A4Y7ZR59-F1
#
_cell.length_a   1.000
_cell.length_b   1.000
_cell.length_c   1.000
_cell.angle_alpha   90.00
_cell.angle_beta   90.00
_cell.angle_gamma   90.00
#
_symmetry.space_group_name_H-M   'P 1'
#
loop_
_entity.id
_entity.type
_entity.pdbx_description
1 polymer ?
#
loop_
_entity_poly.entity_id
_entity_poly.type
_entity_poly.pdbx_seq_one_letter_code
_entity_poly.pdbx_strand_id
1 'polypeptide(L)'
;MLTIQTLTKNNIKDVHFWVPPCPASILLVLTLQSLEKIDIKIREDEDDYDDSIPLNLIPRRIYINDQLINSESEEAKVVWLLSYLIEYDLLGHKEGIAVFAAKESIEYFTRSWNEDI
;
A
#
# COMPACT_ATOMS: atom_id res chain seq x y z
N MET A 1 7.90 -12.29 -14.68
CA MET A 1 7.06 -11.89 -13.53
C MET A 1 7.91 -10.92 -12.74
N LEU A 2 7.56 -9.63 -12.69
CA LEU A 2 8.32 -8.70 -11.86
C LEU A 2 7.88 -8.87 -10.42
N THR A 3 8.79 -9.38 -9.61
CA THR A 3 8.71 -9.36 -8.16
C THR A 3 9.12 -7.97 -7.68
N ILE A 4 8.51 -7.53 -6.58
CA ILE A 4 8.84 -6.29 -5.88
C ILE A 4 10.34 -6.17 -5.52
N GLN A 5 11.08 -7.28 -5.59
CA GLN A 5 12.53 -7.42 -5.38
C GLN A 5 13.40 -6.38 -6.09
N THR A 6 12.89 -5.72 -7.14
CA THR A 6 13.63 -4.69 -7.88
C THR A 6 13.37 -3.26 -7.39
N LEU A 7 12.35 -3.01 -6.57
CA LEU A 7 12.03 -1.69 -6.04
C LEU A 7 13.16 -1.19 -5.14
N THR A 8 13.77 -0.09 -5.56
CA THR A 8 14.78 0.62 -4.78
C THR A 8 14.49 2.10 -4.85
N LYS A 9 14.91 2.87 -3.85
CA LYS A 9 14.76 4.34 -3.83
C LYS A 9 15.10 5.01 -5.17
N ASN A 10 16.15 4.53 -5.84
CA ASN A 10 16.69 5.16 -7.03
C ASN A 10 15.99 4.76 -8.33
N ASN A 11 15.09 3.77 -8.30
CA ASN A 11 14.44 3.28 -9.50
C ASN A 11 13.05 3.86 -9.75
N ILE A 12 12.46 4.57 -8.77
CA ILE A 12 11.16 5.24 -8.92
C ILE A 12 11.39 6.59 -9.61
N LYS A 13 10.69 6.82 -10.72
CA LYS A 13 10.70 8.07 -11.48
C LYS A 13 9.54 8.97 -11.10
N ASP A 14 8.35 8.39 -11.00
CA ASP A 14 7.12 9.12 -10.69
C ASP A 14 6.16 8.23 -9.89
N VAL A 15 5.29 8.86 -9.12
CA VAL A 15 4.28 8.22 -8.27
C VAL A 15 2.95 8.91 -8.52
N HIS A 16 2.01 8.17 -9.12
CA HIS A 16 0.62 8.58 -9.13
C HIS A 16 -0.13 7.82 -8.05
N PHE A 17 -1.07 8.48 -7.40
CA PHE A 17 -1.86 7.84 -6.37
C PHE A 17 -3.30 8.34 -6.41
N TRP A 18 -4.19 7.50 -5.92
CA TRP A 18 -5.59 7.84 -5.69
C TRP A 18 -6.08 7.09 -4.46
N VAL A 19 -6.81 7.80 -3.60
CA VAL A 19 -7.54 7.21 -2.48
C VAL A 19 -8.99 7.09 -2.93
N PRO A 20 -9.50 5.88 -3.18
CA PRO A 20 -10.89 5.69 -3.54
C PRO A 20 -11.81 6.12 -2.39
N PRO A 21 -13.09 6.42 -2.65
CA PRO A 21 -14.10 6.62 -1.62
C PRO A 21 -14.57 5.28 -0.99
N CYS A 22 -13.67 4.29 -0.87
CA CYS A 22 -13.90 3.07 -0.11
C CYS A 22 -12.92 3.02 1.07
N PRO A 23 -13.34 2.47 2.21
CA PRO A 23 -12.49 2.31 3.38
C PRO A 23 -11.16 1.63 3.05
N ALA A 24 -10.16 1.89 3.89
CA ALA A 24 -8.95 1.08 3.95
C ALA A 24 -8.15 0.96 2.62
N SER A 25 -8.42 1.82 1.64
CA SER A 25 -7.97 1.62 0.27
C SER A 25 -7.04 2.72 -0.22
N ILE A 26 -5.95 2.32 -0.87
CA ILE A 26 -5.04 3.23 -1.57
C ILE A 26 -4.53 2.56 -2.85
N LEU A 27 -4.61 3.30 -3.97
CA LEU A 27 -4.06 2.86 -5.25
C LEU A 27 -2.81 3.69 -5.55
N LEU A 28 -1.73 3.01 -5.91
CA LEU A 28 -0.47 3.59 -6.33
C LEU A 28 -0.11 3.07 -7.72
N VAL A 29 0.38 3.96 -8.57
CA VAL A 29 1.02 3.62 -9.83
C VAL A 29 2.42 4.19 -9.80
N LEU A 30 3.40 3.30 -9.67
CA LEU A 30 4.81 3.69 -9.74
C LEU A 30 5.25 3.64 -11.20
N THR A 31 5.80 4.74 -11.70
CA THR A 31 6.56 4.71 -12.96
C THR A 31 8.04 4.62 -12.61
N LEU A 32 8.73 3.59 -13.11
CA LEU A 32 10.15 3.39 -12.89
C LEU A 32 11.00 4.24 -13.86
N GLN A 33 12.29 4.36 -13.57
CA GLN A 33 13.27 4.98 -14.48
C GLN A 33 13.32 4.28 -15.85
N SER A 34 13.05 2.97 -15.89
CA SER A 34 12.89 2.17 -17.11
C SER A 34 11.61 2.48 -17.90
N LEU A 35 10.76 3.39 -17.41
CA LEU A 35 9.40 3.68 -17.90
C LEU A 35 8.39 2.55 -17.69
N GLU A 36 8.79 1.47 -17.04
CA GLU A 36 7.89 0.42 -16.59
C GLU A 36 6.93 0.96 -15.53
N LYS A 37 5.70 0.44 -15.51
CA LYS A 37 4.69 0.78 -14.51
C LYS A 37 4.41 -0.40 -13.59
N ILE A 38 4.27 -0.11 -12.30
CA ILE A 38 3.85 -1.07 -11.28
C ILE A 38 2.61 -0.50 -10.61
N ASP A 39 1.49 -1.23 -10.74
CA ASP A 39 0.24 -0.91 -10.07
C ASP A 39 0.18 -1.63 -8.73
N ILE A 40 0.02 -0.88 -7.64
CA ILE A 40 -0.14 -1.42 -6.29
C ILE A 40 -1.51 -0.98 -5.78
N LYS A 41 -2.32 -1.94 -5.34
CA LYS A 41 -3.65 -1.68 -4.79
C LYS A 41 -3.70 -2.28 -3.39
N ILE A 42 -3.96 -1.45 -2.40
CA ILE A 42 -4.34 -1.89 -1.06
C ILE A 42 -5.84 -1.68 -0.99
N ARG A 43 -6.59 -2.72 -0.63
CA ARG A 43 -8.04 -2.70 -0.57
C ARG A 43 -8.53 -3.51 0.61
N GLU A 44 -9.75 -3.23 1.04
CA GLU A 44 -10.47 -4.10 1.98
C GLU A 44 -10.56 -5.55 1.44
N ASP A 45 -10.59 -6.49 2.37
CA ASP A 45 -10.98 -7.86 2.07
C ASP A 45 -12.50 -7.92 1.89
N GLU A 46 -12.97 -8.06 0.66
CA GLU A 46 -14.41 -8.09 0.33
C GLU A 46 -15.15 -9.24 1.02
N ASP A 47 -14.44 -10.32 1.40
CA ASP A 47 -15.04 -11.49 2.06
C ASP A 47 -15.33 -11.23 3.56
N ASP A 48 -14.55 -10.35 4.19
CA ASP A 48 -14.57 -10.08 5.64
C ASP A 48 -15.04 -8.64 5.95
N TYR A 49 -15.58 -7.93 4.95
CA TYR A 49 -16.02 -6.55 5.11
C TYR A 49 -17.38 -6.47 5.85
N ASP A 50 -17.36 -5.86 7.03
CA ASP A 50 -18.53 -5.49 7.82
C ASP A 50 -18.44 -3.99 8.16
N ASP A 51 -19.45 -3.21 7.76
CA ASP A 51 -19.57 -1.75 7.98
C ASP A 51 -19.51 -1.35 9.46
N SER A 52 -19.65 -2.30 10.39
CA SER A 52 -19.51 -2.07 11.83
C SER A 52 -18.08 -2.14 12.36
N ILE A 53 -17.11 -2.60 11.56
CA ILE A 53 -15.69 -2.70 11.94
C ILE A 53 -15.04 -1.31 11.88
N PRO A 54 -14.33 -0.87 12.95
CA PRO A 54 -13.53 0.35 12.91
C PRO A 54 -12.55 0.35 11.73
N LEU A 55 -12.39 1.49 11.05
CA LEU A 55 -11.57 1.60 9.82
C LEU A 55 -10.16 1.00 9.96
N ASN A 56 -9.50 1.20 11.09
CA ASN A 56 -8.16 0.68 11.36
C ASN A 56 -8.10 -0.84 11.56
N LEU A 57 -9.25 -1.50 11.76
CA LEU A 57 -9.39 -2.95 11.94
C LEU A 57 -9.91 -3.67 10.69
N ILE A 58 -10.35 -2.94 9.67
CA ILE A 58 -10.84 -3.54 8.41
C ILE A 58 -9.73 -4.41 7.81
N PRO A 59 -9.98 -5.70 7.54
CA PRO A 59 -8.99 -6.56 6.89
C PRO A 59 -8.58 -6.00 5.52
N ARG A 60 -7.30 -6.07 5.18
CA ARG A 60 -6.75 -5.49 3.94
C ARG A 60 -5.92 -6.51 3.17
N ARG A 61 -6.04 -6.46 1.84
CA ARG A 61 -5.22 -7.24 0.91
C ARG A 61 -4.39 -6.34 0.01
N ILE A 62 -3.21 -6.80 -0.37
CA ILE A 62 -2.32 -6.11 -1.30
C ILE A 62 -2.31 -6.83 -2.65
N TYR A 63 -2.54 -6.07 -3.72
CA TYR A 63 -2.44 -6.51 -5.09
C TYR A 63 -1.33 -5.75 -5.81
N ILE A 64 -0.53 -6.46 -6.61
CA ILE A 64 0.51 -5.88 -7.45
C ILE A 64 0.28 -6.34 -8.87
N ASN A 65 0.07 -5.40 -9.79
CA ASN A 65 -0.32 -5.68 -11.17
C ASN A 65 -1.48 -6.68 -11.24
N ASP A 66 -2.50 -6.44 -10.41
CA ASP A 66 -3.70 -7.27 -10.23
C ASP A 66 -3.47 -8.68 -9.65
N GLN A 67 -2.26 -8.98 -9.18
CA GLN A 67 -1.95 -10.24 -8.50
C GLN A 67 -1.96 -10.04 -6.99
N LEU A 68 -2.79 -10.82 -6.30
CA LEU A 68 -2.82 -10.87 -4.84
C LEU A 68 -1.47 -11.37 -4.32
N ILE A 69 -0.95 -10.67 -3.32
CA ILE A 69 0.26 -11.03 -2.59
C ILE A 69 -0.13 -11.53 -1.20
N ASN A 70 0.30 -12.74 -0.86
CA ASN A 70 -0.01 -13.41 0.42
C ASN A 70 1.25 -13.79 1.21
N SER A 71 2.35 -13.04 0.99
CA SER A 71 3.61 -13.28 1.70
C SER A 71 3.95 -12.05 2.52
N GLU A 72 4.07 -12.21 3.83
CA GLU A 72 4.56 -11.19 4.76
C GLU A 72 5.82 -10.48 4.23
N SER A 73 6.75 -11.21 3.61
CA SER A 73 7.98 -10.64 3.07
C SER A 73 7.77 -9.67 1.89
N GLU A 74 6.73 -9.88 1.07
CA GLU A 74 6.38 -8.98 -0.03
C GLU A 74 5.49 -7.84 0.47
N GLU A 75 4.58 -8.11 1.41
CA GLU A 75 3.77 -7.09 2.10
C GLU A 75 4.66 -6.09 2.85
N ALA A 76 5.68 -6.56 3.58
CA ALA A 76 6.68 -5.75 4.26
C ALA A 76 7.39 -4.76 3.33
N LYS A 77 7.59 -5.13 2.07
CA LYS A 77 8.20 -4.23 1.08
C LYS A 77 7.23 -3.16 0.61
N VAL A 78 5.94 -3.45 0.54
CA VAL A 78 4.90 -2.43 0.28
C VAL A 78 4.75 -1.49 1.47
N VAL A 79 4.78 -2.01 2.70
CA VAL A 79 4.80 -1.19 3.93
C VAL A 79 6.03 -0.29 3.98
N TRP A 80 7.21 -0.82 3.64
CA TRP A 80 8.43 -0.03 3.50
C TRP A 80 8.28 1.06 2.43
N LEU A 81 7.72 0.72 1.26
CA LEU A 81 7.46 1.67 0.19
C LEU A 81 6.53 2.79 0.66
N LEU A 82 5.41 2.50 1.32
CA LEU A 82 4.51 3.52 1.84
C LEU A 82 5.21 4.45 2.82
N SER A 83 6.01 3.90 3.75
CA SER A 83 6.80 4.67 4.71
C SER A 83 7.77 5.62 3.99
N TYR A 84 8.45 5.11 2.96
CA TYR A 84 9.32 5.91 2.10
C TYR A 84 8.54 7.03 1.38
N LEU A 85 7.40 6.73 0.75
CA LEU A 85 6.60 7.75 0.05
C LEU A 85 6.12 8.87 1.00
N ILE A 86 5.84 8.55 2.27
CA ILE A 86 5.51 9.53 3.31
C ILE A 86 6.73 10.35 3.72
N GLU A 87 7.88 9.72 4.02
CA GLU A 87 9.11 10.39 4.46
C GLU A 87 9.60 11.44 3.46
N TYR A 88 9.43 11.16 2.16
CA TYR A 88 9.91 12.00 1.07
C TYR A 88 8.82 12.87 0.42
N ASP A 89 7.66 13.04 1.06
CA ASP A 89 6.56 13.91 0.59
C ASP A 89 6.05 13.56 -0.84
N LEU A 90 6.07 12.27 -1.20
CA LEU A 90 5.69 11.78 -2.53
C LEU A 90 4.19 11.45 -2.67
N LEU A 91 3.43 11.56 -1.58
CA LEU A 91 1.96 11.42 -1.55
C LEU A 91 1.24 12.78 -1.50
N GLY A 92 1.92 13.85 -1.92
CA GLY A 92 1.39 15.20 -1.91
C GLY A 92 1.45 15.83 -0.50
N HIS A 93 0.32 16.33 -0.01
CA HIS A 93 0.28 17.08 1.25
C HIS A 93 0.49 16.16 2.47
N LYS A 94 1.31 16.58 3.45
CA LYS A 94 1.62 15.82 4.69
C LYS A 94 0.40 15.40 5.50
N GLU A 95 -0.66 16.20 5.42
CA GLU A 95 -1.96 15.97 6.08
C GLU A 95 -3.05 15.61 5.07
N GLY A 96 -2.66 15.26 3.84
CA GLY A 96 -3.58 14.84 2.80
C GLY A 96 -4.13 13.44 3.05
N ILE A 97 -5.28 13.16 2.44
CA ILE A 97 -5.96 11.87 2.58
C ILE A 97 -5.09 10.68 2.16
N ALA A 98 -4.19 10.86 1.19
CA ALA A 98 -3.25 9.82 0.76
C ALA A 98 -2.23 9.45 1.84
N VAL A 99 -1.70 10.45 2.56
CA VAL A 99 -0.79 10.19 3.69
C VAL A 99 -1.53 9.52 4.83
N PHE A 100 -2.78 9.92 5.10
CA PHE A 100 -3.62 9.28 6.11
C PHE A 100 -3.87 7.80 5.78
N ALA A 101 -4.36 7.49 4.57
CA ALA A 101 -4.63 6.13 4.11
C ALA A 101 -3.37 5.25 4.10
N ALA A 102 -2.22 5.81 3.70
CA ALA A 102 -0.94 5.11 3.75
C ALA A 102 -0.52 4.76 5.19
N LYS A 103 -0.70 5.68 6.15
CA LYS A 103 -0.41 5.44 7.57
C LYS A 103 -1.31 4.34 8.15
N GLU A 104 -2.61 4.38 7.87
CA GLU A 104 -3.54 3.33 8.31
C GLU A 104 -3.17 1.96 7.73
N SER A 105 -2.73 1.92 6.47
CA SER A 105 -2.28 0.68 5.83
C SER A 105 -1.02 0.12 6.51
N ILE A 106 -0.03 0.98 6.80
CA ILE A 106 1.19 0.60 7.52
C ILE A 106 0.85 0.04 8.91
N GLU A 107 -0.02 0.73 9.65
CA GLU A 107 -0.43 0.32 11.00
C GLU A 107 -1.10 -1.05 10.98
N TYR A 108 -2.04 -1.28 10.05
CA TYR A 108 -2.74 -2.56 9.91
C TYR A 108 -1.76 -3.72 9.71
N PHE A 109 -0.92 -3.68 8.67
CA PHE A 109 -0.01 -4.78 8.35
C PHE A 109 1.05 -5.00 9.45
N THR A 110 1.55 -3.91 10.04
CA THR A 110 2.50 -4.04 11.15
C THR A 110 1.86 -4.69 12.37
N ARG A 111 0.59 -4.39 12.66
CA ARG A 111 -0.15 -4.98 13.77
C ARG A 111 -0.48 -6.46 13.51
N SER A 112 -0.98 -6.80 12.33
CA SER A 112 -1.39 -8.17 12.00
C SER A 112 -0.23 -9.16 12.18
N TRP A 113 0.99 -8.81 11.75
CA TRP A 113 2.16 -9.68 11.93
C TRP A 113 2.59 -9.85 13.39
N ASN A 114 2.23 -8.91 14.27
CA ASN A 114 2.54 -9.00 15.71
C ASN A 114 1.45 -9.74 16.51
N GLU A 115 0.23 -9.88 15.98
CA GLU A 115 -0.87 -10.60 16.64
C GLU A 115 -0.85 -12.11 16.34
N ASP A 116 -0.03 -12.56 15.39
CA ASP A 116 0.19 -13.98 15.06
C ASP A 116 1.28 -14.67 15.94
N ILE A 117 1.65 -14.07 17.09
CA ILE A 117 2.63 -14.61 18.07
C ILE A 117 1.93 -15.19 19.31
#